data_AF-A0A915B3R0-F1
#
_entry.id   AF-A0A915B3R0-F1
#
_cell.length_a   1.000
_cell.length_b   1.000
_cell.length_c   1.000
_cell.angle_alpha   90.00
_cell.angle_beta   90.00
_cell.angle_gamma   90.00
#
_symmetry.space_group_name_H-M   'P 1'
#
loop_
_entity.id
_entity.type
_entity.pdbx_description
1 polymer ?
#
loop_
_entity_poly.entity_id
_entity_poly.type
_entity_poly.pdbx_seq_one_letter_code
_entity_poly.pdbx_strand_id
1 'polypeptide(L)'
;MLASRFLRFAPIRRVCISVGELGSGEGKCGGGGGTIREAGGAFGKLEAAREEKYFFELNEEQIKTLKHEVEEHEHPINVNRKRITEEEKLSLEAERQRRMIEVLLPLGWRKDSFY
;
A
#
# COMPACT_ATOMS: atom_id res chain seq x y z
N MET A 1 -20.72 -5.23 18.16
CA MET A 1 -20.99 -5.37 16.71
C MET A 1 -19.76 -4.89 15.95
N LEU A 2 -18.76 -5.75 15.72
CA LEU A 2 -17.62 -5.44 14.85
C LEU A 2 -17.84 -6.16 13.53
N ALA A 3 -18.23 -5.41 12.49
CA ALA A 3 -18.29 -5.92 11.14
C ALA A 3 -16.85 -6.16 10.65
N SER A 4 -16.41 -7.41 10.69
CA SER A 4 -15.23 -7.92 10.01
C SER A 4 -15.39 -7.70 8.50
N ARG A 5 -14.87 -6.58 8.01
CA ARG A 5 -14.81 -6.26 6.58
C ARG A 5 -13.79 -7.19 5.92
N PHE A 6 -14.33 -8.29 5.40
CA PHE A 6 -13.90 -9.00 4.20
C PHE A 6 -12.61 -8.48 3.58
N LEU A 7 -11.52 -9.23 3.78
CA LEU A 7 -10.38 -9.22 2.87
C LEU A 7 -10.90 -9.58 1.49
N ARG A 8 -11.15 -8.58 0.64
CA ARG A 8 -11.28 -8.80 -0.81
C ARG A 8 -9.88 -9.10 -1.31
N PHE A 9 -9.46 -10.35 -1.23
CA PHE A 9 -8.35 -10.85 -2.02
C PHE A 9 -8.79 -10.77 -3.49
N ALA A 10 -8.50 -9.64 -4.14
CA ALA A 10 -8.49 -9.60 -5.59
C ALA A 10 -7.41 -10.59 -6.07
N PRO A 11 -7.71 -11.51 -7.00
CA PRO A 11 -6.69 -12.43 -7.49
C PRO A 11 -5.65 -11.62 -8.27
N ILE A 12 -4.45 -11.46 -7.70
CA ILE A 12 -3.28 -11.00 -8.44
C ILE A 12 -2.97 -12.10 -9.45
N ARG A 13 -3.43 -11.94 -10.69
CA ARG A 13 -3.06 -12.84 -11.80
C ARG A 13 -1.55 -12.71 -12.00
N ARG A 14 -0.81 -13.73 -11.55
CA ARG A 14 0.64 -13.82 -11.67
C ARG A 14 1.03 -13.87 -13.16
N VAL A 15 1.56 -12.76 -13.68
CA VAL A 15 2.19 -12.72 -15.00
C VAL A 15 3.65 -13.17 -14.85
N CYS A 16 4.03 -14.24 -15.54
CA CYS A 16 5.41 -14.72 -15.57
C CYS A 16 6.17 -13.99 -16.68
N ILE A 17 7.16 -13.17 -16.32
CA ILE A 17 8.04 -12.50 -17.30
C ILE A 17 9.19 -13.45 -17.60
N SER A 18 9.22 -14.01 -18.81
CA SER A 18 10.41 -14.67 -19.32
C SER A 18 10.46 -14.47 -20.83
N VAL A 19 11.60 -14.01 -21.36
CA VAL A 19 11.85 -13.66 -22.77
C VAL A 19 11.58 -14.86 -23.70
N GLY A 20 10.55 -14.79 -24.54
CA GLY A 20 10.23 -15.74 -25.60
C GLY A 20 9.89 -14.97 -26.88
N GLU A 21 10.02 -15.60 -28.05
CA GLU A 21 9.85 -14.91 -29.34
C GLU A 21 8.37 -14.57 -29.58
N LEU A 22 8.07 -13.27 -29.72
CA LEU A 22 6.73 -12.72 -29.96
C LEU A 22 6.07 -13.41 -31.18
N GLY A 23 5.03 -14.20 -30.93
CA GLY A 23 4.29 -14.92 -31.96
C GLY A 23 4.79 -16.33 -32.29
N SER A 24 5.70 -16.88 -31.49
CA SER A 24 5.89 -18.34 -31.43
C SER A 24 4.77 -18.93 -30.56
N GLY A 25 3.91 -19.77 -31.13
CA GLY A 25 2.74 -20.32 -30.43
C GLY A 25 3.03 -21.26 -29.27
N GLU A 26 4.29 -21.39 -28.85
CA GLU A 26 4.73 -22.15 -27.69
C GLU A 26 5.49 -21.24 -26.72
N GLY A 27 4.74 -20.43 -25.96
CA GLY A 27 5.36 -19.41 -25.10
C GLY A 27 4.52 -18.94 -23.92
N LYS A 28 4.68 -19.64 -22.79
CA LYS A 28 4.56 -19.17 -21.39
C LYS A 28 3.17 -18.87 -20.82
N CYS A 29 2.65 -19.89 -20.11
CA CYS A 29 1.54 -19.86 -19.13
C CYS A 29 0.10 -20.04 -19.62
N GLY A 30 -0.12 -20.67 -20.78
CA GLY A 30 -1.43 -21.17 -21.17
C GLY A 30 -1.29 -21.95 -22.45
N GLY A 31 -1.94 -23.12 -22.55
CA GLY A 31 -1.81 -24.04 -23.67
C GLY A 31 -1.90 -23.35 -25.04
N GLY A 32 -1.22 -23.94 -26.02
CA GLY A 32 -1.07 -23.45 -27.39
C GLY A 32 -2.26 -22.61 -27.84
N GLY A 33 -1.98 -21.34 -28.15
CA GLY A 33 -2.97 -20.26 -28.27
C GLY A 33 -3.91 -20.37 -29.49
N GLY A 34 -4.38 -21.58 -29.79
CA GLY A 34 -5.08 -21.96 -31.01
C GLY A 34 -4.12 -22.17 -32.18
N THR A 35 -4.60 -22.89 -33.19
CA THR A 35 -3.88 -23.19 -34.43
C THR A 35 -3.34 -21.94 -35.15
N ILE A 36 -3.94 -20.77 -34.90
CA ILE A 36 -3.59 -19.48 -35.51
C ILE A 36 -2.28 -18.92 -34.93
N ARG A 37 -2.04 -19.08 -33.62
CA ARG A 37 -0.80 -18.61 -32.97
C ARG A 37 0.32 -19.62 -33.10
N GLU A 38 0.00 -20.91 -33.07
CA GLU A 38 0.94 -22.01 -33.35
C GLU A 38 1.47 -21.97 -34.79
N ALA A 39 0.65 -21.56 -35.77
CA ALA A 39 1.08 -21.44 -37.16
C ALA A 39 2.11 -20.30 -37.40
N GLY A 40 2.33 -19.39 -36.44
CA GLY A 40 3.41 -18.39 -36.52
C GLY A 40 3.31 -17.38 -37.68
N GLY A 41 2.13 -17.24 -38.30
CA GLY A 41 1.90 -16.37 -39.45
C GLY A 41 1.74 -14.88 -39.09
N ALA A 42 1.62 -14.02 -40.10
CA ALA A 42 1.45 -12.57 -39.93
C ALA A 42 0.22 -12.21 -39.05
N PHE A 43 -0.87 -12.97 -39.17
CA PHE A 43 -2.07 -12.78 -38.37
C PHE A 43 -1.87 -13.21 -36.90
N GLY A 44 -1.12 -14.28 -36.63
CA GLY A 44 -0.80 -14.70 -35.26
C GLY A 44 0.09 -13.70 -34.51
N LYS A 45 1.04 -13.06 -35.21
CA LYS A 45 1.87 -11.97 -34.65
C LYS A 45 1.06 -10.72 -34.33
N LEU A 46 0.10 -10.36 -35.21
CA LEU A 46 -0.79 -9.23 -34.99
C LEU A 46 -1.73 -9.46 -33.79
N GLU A 47 -2.24 -10.67 -33.65
CA GLU A 47 -3.11 -11.07 -32.54
C GLU A 47 -2.35 -11.06 -31.20
N ALA A 48 -1.13 -11.59 -31.16
CA ALA A 48 -0.26 -11.52 -29.98
C ALA A 48 0.00 -10.07 -29.53
N ALA A 49 0.34 -9.18 -30.47
CA ALA A 49 0.59 -7.77 -30.16
C ALA A 49 -0.64 -7.03 -29.61
N ARG A 50 -1.85 -7.37 -30.10
CA ARG A 50 -3.10 -6.78 -29.60
C ARG A 50 -3.43 -7.25 -28.19
N GLU A 51 -3.24 -8.53 -27.91
CA GLU A 51 -3.47 -9.06 -26.57
C GLU A 51 -2.48 -8.51 -25.56
N GLU A 52 -1.20 -8.40 -25.92
CA GLU A 52 -0.20 -7.78 -25.05
C GLU A 52 -0.56 -6.35 -24.70
N LYS A 53 -1.03 -5.57 -25.68
CA LYS A 53 -1.49 -4.21 -25.43
C LYS A 53 -2.68 -4.18 -24.46
N TYR A 54 -3.66 -5.06 -24.64
CA TYR A 54 -4.81 -5.15 -23.74
C TYR A 54 -4.41 -5.50 -22.31
N PHE A 55 -3.52 -6.47 -22.12
CA PHE A 55 -3.04 -6.84 -20.78
C PHE A 55 -2.18 -5.75 -20.15
N PHE A 56 -1.38 -5.04 -20.95
CA PHE A 56 -0.61 -3.91 -20.47
C PHE A 56 -1.54 -2.80 -19.93
N GLU A 57 -2.53 -2.39 -20.71
CA GLU A 57 -3.51 -1.37 -20.32
C GLU A 57 -4.27 -1.79 -19.04
N LEU A 58 -4.72 -3.05 -18.97
CA LEU A 58 -5.42 -3.58 -17.80
C LEU A 58 -4.53 -3.56 -16.54
N ASN A 59 -3.25 -3.94 -16.68
CA ASN A 59 -2.31 -3.90 -15.55
C ASN A 59 -2.02 -2.47 -15.11
N GLU A 60 -1.88 -1.53 -16.05
CA GLU A 60 -1.70 -0.12 -15.72
C GLU A 60 -2.90 0.46 -14.97
N GLU A 61 -4.13 0.11 -15.37
CA GLU A 61 -5.35 0.50 -14.67
C GLU A 61 -5.37 -0.04 -13.24
N GLN A 62 -5.06 -1.32 -13.05
CA GLN A 62 -5.00 -1.94 -11.71
C GLN A 62 -3.94 -1.26 -10.82
N ILE A 63 -2.76 -0.96 -11.37
CA ILE A 63 -1.70 -0.27 -10.63
C ILE A 63 -2.14 1.15 -10.25
N LYS A 64 -2.83 1.87 -11.14
CA LYS A 64 -3.36 3.21 -10.84
C LYS A 64 -4.36 3.16 -9.70
N THR A 65 -5.29 2.21 -9.70
CA THR A 65 -6.26 2.04 -8.61
C THR A 65 -5.56 1.77 -7.28
N LEU A 66 -4.61 0.84 -7.25
CA LEU A 66 -3.86 0.51 -6.04
C LEU A 66 -3.04 1.69 -5.51
N LYS A 67 -2.42 2.48 -6.40
CA LYS A 67 -1.68 3.68 -6.01
C LYS A 67 -2.58 4.72 -5.35
N HIS A 68 -3.77 4.95 -5.92
CA HIS A 68 -4.74 5.88 -5.36
C HIS A 68 -5.21 5.44 -3.97
N GLU A 69 -5.53 4.16 -3.78
CA GLU A 69 -5.89 3.61 -2.46
C GLU A 69 -4.76 3.79 -1.43
N VAL A 70 -3.51 3.56 -1.83
CA VAL A 70 -2.35 3.76 -0.94
C VAL A 70 -2.21 5.23 -0.56
N GLU A 71 -2.32 6.15 -1.51
CA GLU A 71 -2.19 7.59 -1.27
C GLU A 71 -3.30 8.12 -0.33
N GLU A 72 -4.54 7.68 -0.53
CA GLU A 72 -5.67 7.99 0.35
C GLU A 72 -5.42 7.56 1.80
N HIS A 73 -4.78 6.40 1.99
CA HIS A 73 -4.45 5.89 3.32
C HIS A 73 -3.18 6.53 3.91
N GLU A 74 -2.22 6.95 3.08
CA GLU A 74 -0.95 7.52 3.55
C GLU A 74 -1.11 8.94 4.10
N HIS A 75 -1.92 9.77 3.45
CA HIS A 75 -2.16 11.15 3.88
C HIS A 75 -2.63 11.27 5.36
N PRO A 76 -3.68 10.57 5.82
CA PRO A 76 -4.12 10.64 7.21
C PRO A 76 -3.09 10.07 8.19
N ILE A 77 -2.33 9.04 7.79
CA ILE A 77 -1.27 8.46 8.62
C ILE A 77 -0.17 9.50 8.87
N ASN A 78 0.25 10.21 7.82
CA ASN A 78 1.28 11.24 7.92
C ASN A 78 0.84 12.43 8.78
N VAL A 79 -0.42 12.88 8.64
CA VAL A 79 -0.99 13.92 9.49
C VAL A 79 -1.06 13.48 10.95
N ASN A 80 -1.57 12.28 11.21
CA ASN A 80 -1.67 11.74 12.58
C ASN A 80 -0.29 11.57 13.21
N ARG A 81 0.71 11.11 12.44
CA ARG A 81 2.09 10.99 12.91
C ARG A 81 2.64 12.33 13.37
N LYS A 82 2.44 13.41 12.60
CA LYS A 82 2.88 14.76 12.99
C LYS A 82 2.22 15.22 14.29
N ARG A 83 0.91 15.00 14.43
CA ARG A 83 0.16 15.35 15.65
C ARG A 83 0.71 14.61 16.88
N ILE A 84 0.94 13.31 16.77
CA ILE A 84 1.55 12.52 17.87
C ILE A 84 2.92 13.09 18.25
N THR A 85 3.77 13.42 17.27
CA THR A 85 5.09 13.99 17.58
C THR A 85 5.03 15.37 18.24
N GLU A 86 3.99 16.16 17.98
CA GLU A 86 3.77 17.45 18.65
C GLU A 86 3.26 17.25 20.08
N GLU A 87 2.31 16.33 20.27
CA GLU A 87 1.79 15.94 21.58
C GLU A 87 2.90 15.40 22.50
N GLU A 88 3.81 14.57 21.97
CA GLU A 88 4.98 14.06 22.71
C GLU A 88 5.94 15.18 23.17
N LYS A 89 6.12 16.22 22.35
CA LYS A 89 6.94 17.39 22.74
C LYS A 89 6.26 18.18 23.86
N LEU A 90 4.95 18.40 23.74
CA LEU A 90 4.16 19.09 24.76
C LEU A 90 4.14 18.32 26.08
N SER A 91 4.05 16.98 26.05
CA SER A 91 4.10 16.17 27.26
C SER A 91 5.47 16.25 27.94
N LEU A 92 6.56 16.22 27.16
CA LEU A 92 7.92 16.40 27.68
C LEU A 92 8.08 17.76 28.36
N GLU A 93 7.52 18.81 27.76
CA GLU A 93 7.57 20.16 28.32
C GLU A 93 6.73 20.27 29.59
N ALA A 94 5.54 19.69 29.61
CA ALA A 94 4.71 19.61 30.81
C ALA A 94 5.41 18.84 31.94
N GLU A 95 6.14 17.75 31.64
CA GLU A 95 6.96 17.05 32.62
C GLU A 95 8.13 17.88 33.14
N ARG A 96 8.78 18.67 32.28
CA ARG A 96 9.82 19.63 32.70
C ARG A 96 9.24 20.67 33.65
N GLN A 97 8.08 21.21 33.32
CA GLN A 97 7.36 22.16 34.18
C GLN A 97 7.00 21.53 35.52
N ARG A 98 6.47 20.30 35.53
CA ARG A 98 6.17 19.54 36.75
C ARG A 98 7.41 19.35 37.62
N ARG A 99 8.53 18.92 37.03
CA ARG A 99 9.82 18.79 37.75
C ARG A 99 10.30 20.12 38.32
N MET A 100 10.18 21.20 37.56
CA MET A 100 10.53 22.53 38.05
C MET A 100 9.69 22.95 39.24
N ILE A 101 8.37 22.73 39.18
CA ILE A 101 7.43 23.03 40.26
C ILE A 101 7.72 22.17 41.49
N GLU A 102 8.04 20.89 41.32
CA GLU A 102 8.41 20.00 42.42
C GLU A 102 9.66 20.47 43.16
N VAL A 103 10.67 20.96 42.43
CA VAL A 103 11.89 21.53 43.02
C VAL A 103 11.62 22.89 43.70
N LEU A 104 10.70 23.69 43.15
CA LEU A 104 10.34 25.01 43.67
C LEU A 104 9.36 24.97 44.85
N LEU A 105 8.58 23.91 45.01
CA LEU A 105 7.67 23.74 46.14
C LEU A 105 8.47 23.36 47.39
N PRO A 106 8.50 24.22 48.43
CA PRO A 106 9.11 23.84 49.70
C PRO A 106 8.33 22.63 50.27
N LEU A 107 9.05 21.66 50.82
CA LEU A 107 8.57 20.37 51.33
C LEU A 107 7.38 20.43 52.33
N GLY A 108 6.97 21.63 52.77
CA GLY A 108 5.88 21.89 53.71
C GLY A 108 4.46 21.99 53.14
N TRP A 109 4.27 21.90 51.81
CA TRP A 109 2.93 21.88 51.16
C TRP A 109 2.52 20.48 50.65
N ARG A 110 3.16 19.42 51.15
CA ARG A 110 2.72 18.04 50.92
C ARG A 110 1.37 17.84 51.62
N LYS A 111 0.44 17.11 51.00
CA LYS A 111 -1.00 16.96 51.35
C LYS A 111 -1.31 16.31 52.71
N ASP A 112 -0.43 16.47 53.70
CA ASP A 112 -0.59 15.95 55.06
C ASP A 112 -1.15 17.03 56.01
N SER A 113 -1.51 18.21 55.51
CA SER A 113 -1.98 19.37 56.29
C SER A 113 -3.48 19.71 56.13
N PHE A 114 -4.30 18.80 55.61
CA PHE A 114 -5.76 18.94 55.60
C PHE A 114 -6.39 17.84 56.50
N TYR A 115 -6.55 18.19 57.78
CA TYR A 115 -7.65 17.73 58.65
C TYR A 115 -8.44 18.98 59.05
#